data_AF-A0A9Q0MCQ2-F1
#
_entry.id   AF-A0A9Q0MCQ2-F1
#
_cell.length_a   1.000
_cell.length_b   1.000
_cell.length_c   1.000
_cell.angle_alpha   90.00
_cell.angle_beta   90.00
_cell.angle_gamma   90.00
#
_symmetry.space_group_name_H-M   'P 1'
#
loop_
_entity.id
_entity.type
_entity.pdbx_description
1 polymer ?
#
loop_
_entity_poly.entity_id
_entity_poly.type
_entity_poly.pdbx_seq_one_letter_code
_entity_poly.pdbx_strand_id
1 'polypeptide(L)'
;MILPSRSRCLVIVLHMIIFNQIDLSIEIGCGRQRTKEQSRLNRRQPKIVGGTDVYEGEFPWIVSIRRHGTHHCGGVIVGQRWILTAAHCVPNHRHHWRHFVVRVGEHDLIRTEPYTKDYDVEQIHIHHNYSRIGTNYKNWIKVNNADIALVKTADDIHLSEYSWPVCFPNGTNSTWPMGHEAIVIGWGKRNEKSELYSERLQKVHLKIIDRHNCTDWFKMAGREFAINENVICAGFREGGKDACHGDSGGPLLLKQKSGSFI
;
A
#
# COMPACT_ATOMS: atom_id res chain seq x y z
N MET A 1 -12.78 -30.93 10.09
CA MET A 1 -13.64 -29.93 9.40
C MET A 1 -13.27 -28.57 9.98
N ILE A 2 -12.31 -27.88 9.36
CA ILE A 2 -11.68 -26.67 9.92
C ILE A 2 -12.48 -25.44 9.46
N LEU A 3 -12.71 -24.54 10.41
CA LEU A 3 -13.76 -23.54 10.53
C LEU A 3 -13.78 -22.43 9.45
N PRO A 4 -14.96 -21.80 9.24
CA PRO A 4 -15.15 -20.67 8.35
C PRO A 4 -14.61 -19.39 9.02
N SER A 5 -13.38 -19.01 8.72
CA SER A 5 -12.95 -17.64 9.00
C SER A 5 -13.62 -16.71 7.99
N ARG A 6 -14.70 -16.04 8.41
CA ARG A 6 -15.33 -14.92 7.69
C ARG A 6 -14.45 -13.66 7.76
N SER A 7 -13.16 -13.76 7.48
CA SER A 7 -12.29 -12.59 7.43
C SER A 7 -12.73 -11.68 6.29
N ARG A 8 -13.12 -10.45 6.61
CA ARG A 8 -13.43 -9.33 5.69
C ARG A 8 -12.20 -8.59 5.18
N CYS A 9 -11.11 -8.55 5.94
CA CYS A 9 -9.82 -8.15 5.41
C CYS A 9 -9.35 -9.29 4.49
N LEU A 10 -8.98 -8.98 3.25
CA LEU A 10 -8.46 -9.96 2.31
C LEU A 10 -7.50 -9.24 1.37
N VAL A 11 -6.22 -9.60 1.47
CA VAL A 11 -5.13 -9.01 0.70
C VAL A 11 -5.34 -9.23 -0.79
N ILE A 12 -5.83 -8.20 -1.47
CA ILE A 12 -5.58 -7.94 -2.89
C ILE A 12 -4.63 -6.75 -2.88
N VAL A 13 -3.33 -6.97 -3.15
CA VAL A 13 -2.42 -5.84 -3.32
C VAL A 13 -2.07 -5.69 -4.80
N LEU A 14 -2.54 -4.54 -5.28
CA LEU A 14 -2.12 -3.70 -6.38
C LEU A 14 -1.76 -4.34 -7.71
N HIS A 15 -2.27 -3.67 -8.73
CA HIS A 15 -1.99 -3.94 -10.12
C HIS A 15 -0.58 -3.51 -10.47
N MET A 16 0.22 -4.44 -10.99
CA MET A 16 1.40 -4.08 -11.74
C MET A 16 0.98 -3.69 -13.15
N ILE A 17 1.33 -2.47 -13.56
CA ILE A 17 1.46 -2.15 -14.97
C ILE A 17 2.90 -1.71 -15.19
N ILE A 18 3.51 -2.33 -16.19
CA ILE A 18 4.81 -2.01 -16.73
C ILE A 18 4.76 -0.55 -17.18
N PHE A 19 5.39 0.36 -16.43
CA PHE A 19 5.60 1.74 -16.87
C PHE A 19 6.59 1.74 -18.02
N ASN A 20 6.10 1.58 -19.25
CA ASN A 20 6.97 1.64 -20.44
C ASN A 20 7.30 3.07 -20.90
N GLN A 21 6.89 4.13 -20.19
CA GLN A 21 7.09 5.50 -20.66
C GLN A 21 7.15 6.61 -19.60
N ILE A 22 7.44 6.30 -18.32
CA ILE A 22 7.74 7.34 -17.33
C ILE A 22 9.18 7.16 -16.87
N ASP A 23 10.08 7.94 -17.47
CA ASP A 23 11.45 8.09 -17.00
C ASP A 23 11.43 8.93 -15.70
N LEU A 24 11.10 8.26 -14.59
CA LEU A 24 11.28 8.76 -13.23
C LEU A 24 12.74 8.49 -12.81
N SER A 25 13.71 8.85 -13.65
CA SER A 25 15.13 8.79 -13.30
C SER A 25 15.43 9.79 -12.19
N ILE A 26 15.16 9.38 -10.96
CA ILE A 26 15.73 10.03 -9.80
C ILE A 26 17.21 9.63 -9.79
N GLU A 27 18.13 10.57 -10.06
CA GLU A 27 19.58 10.38 -9.83
C GLU A 27 19.91 9.99 -8.37
N ILE A 28 18.92 10.12 -7.50
CA ILE A 28 18.92 9.82 -6.08
C ILE A 28 18.32 8.41 -5.92
N GLY A 29 19.14 7.43 -5.56
CA GLY A 29 18.72 6.01 -5.49
C GLY A 29 17.48 5.76 -4.62
N CYS A 30 16.77 4.65 -4.86
CA CYS A 30 15.46 4.35 -4.26
C CYS A 30 15.49 3.16 -3.28
N GLY A 31 14.39 2.96 -2.54
CA GLY A 31 14.08 1.73 -1.80
C GLY A 31 15.02 1.41 -0.63
N ARG A 32 15.94 2.30 -0.26
CA ARG A 32 16.88 2.06 0.83
C ARG A 32 16.33 2.60 2.15
N GLN A 33 16.25 1.73 3.15
CA GLN A 33 16.12 2.16 4.55
C GLN A 33 17.49 2.69 5.00
N ARG A 34 17.56 3.87 5.64
CA ARG A 34 18.81 4.26 6.33
C ARG A 34 19.01 3.30 7.52
N THR A 35 20.20 2.71 7.60
CA THR A 35 20.51 1.50 8.37
C THR A 35 20.31 1.62 9.88
N LYS A 36 19.91 0.49 10.48
CA LYS A 36 19.69 0.07 11.88
C LYS A 36 20.63 0.57 13.02
N GLU A 37 21.55 1.51 12.82
CA GLU A 37 22.45 1.95 13.90
C GLU A 37 21.79 2.93 14.89
N GLN A 38 20.78 3.69 14.47
CA GLN A 38 20.05 4.60 15.37
C GLN A 38 18.81 3.97 16.05
N SER A 39 18.35 2.80 15.60
CA SER A 39 17.13 2.16 16.14
C SER A 39 17.39 1.21 17.33
N ARG A 40 18.62 1.11 17.84
CA ARG A 40 18.98 0.20 18.95
C ARG A 40 18.58 0.72 20.35
N LEU A 41 18.09 1.95 20.44
CA LEU A 41 17.59 2.55 21.67
C LEU A 41 16.07 2.74 21.58
N ASN A 42 15.27 1.66 21.62
CA ASN A 42 14.03 1.65 22.39
C ASN A 42 13.23 0.34 22.26
N ARG A 43 13.16 -0.35 23.40
CA ARG A 43 12.05 -1.14 23.96
C ARG A 43 11.50 -2.32 23.14
N ARG A 44 11.60 -3.51 23.74
CA ARG A 44 10.82 -4.71 23.38
C ARG A 44 9.32 -4.36 23.44
N GLN A 45 8.63 -4.42 22.30
CA GLN A 45 7.20 -4.18 22.18
C GLN A 45 6.42 -5.51 22.13
N PRO A 46 5.21 -5.57 22.70
CA PRO A 46 4.33 -6.73 22.67
C PRO A 46 3.83 -7.04 21.26
N LYS A 47 3.67 -8.32 20.94
CA LYS A 47 3.10 -8.79 19.67
C LYS A 47 1.61 -8.45 19.64
N ILE A 48 1.20 -7.64 18.67
CA ILE A 48 -0.22 -7.39 18.37
C ILE A 48 -0.66 -8.39 17.30
N VAL A 49 -1.91 -8.85 17.37
CA VAL A 49 -2.44 -9.85 16.43
C VAL A 49 -2.39 -9.27 15.01
N GLY A 50 -1.69 -9.95 14.11
CA GLY A 50 -1.56 -9.53 12.70
C GLY A 50 -0.19 -8.92 12.35
N GLY A 51 0.19 -7.82 13.03
CA GLY A 51 1.34 -6.97 12.67
C GLY A 51 2.14 -6.43 13.86
N THR A 52 3.12 -5.59 13.57
CA THR A 52 3.96 -4.91 14.56
C THR A 52 4.09 -3.42 14.26
N ASP A 53 4.33 -2.62 15.32
CA ASP A 53 4.66 -1.20 15.17
C ASP A 53 5.88 -1.03 14.26
N VAL A 54 5.77 -0.10 13.32
CA VAL A 54 6.87 0.39 12.49
C VAL A 54 7.74 1.34 13.32
N TYR A 55 9.05 1.39 13.11
CA TYR A 55 9.86 2.46 13.71
C TYR A 55 9.74 3.76 12.91
N GLU A 56 9.81 4.91 13.57
CA GLU A 56 9.86 6.22 12.89
C GLU A 56 10.96 6.20 11.80
N GLY A 57 10.60 6.58 10.57
CA GLY A 57 11.53 6.58 9.42
C GLY A 57 11.92 5.21 8.85
N GLU A 58 11.38 4.09 9.36
CA GLU A 58 11.73 2.76 8.83
C GLU A 58 11.27 2.56 7.38
N PHE A 59 10.14 3.15 6.97
CA PHE A 59 9.61 3.07 5.61
C PHE A 59 9.28 4.48 5.09
N PRO A 60 10.30 5.26 4.72
CA PRO A 60 10.16 6.69 4.41
C PRO A 60 9.40 6.98 3.11
N TRP A 61 9.06 5.95 2.32
CA TRP A 61 8.23 6.10 1.14
C TRP A 61 6.74 6.10 1.45
N ILE A 62 6.31 5.64 2.62
CA ILE A 62 4.88 5.53 2.94
C ILE A 62 4.27 6.92 3.09
N VAL A 63 3.12 7.13 2.46
CA VAL A 63 2.35 8.37 2.60
C VAL A 63 0.93 8.10 3.04
N SER A 64 0.38 9.07 3.77
CA SER A 64 -1.03 9.12 4.14
C SER A 64 -1.75 10.03 3.15
N ILE A 65 -2.58 9.47 2.27
CA ILE A 65 -3.48 10.23 1.43
C ILE A 65 -4.67 10.61 2.29
N ARG A 66 -4.79 11.90 2.58
CA ARG A 66 -5.84 12.43 3.45
C ARG A 66 -6.96 13.00 2.60
N ARG A 67 -8.20 12.82 3.06
CA ARG A 67 -9.40 13.40 2.46
C ARG A 67 -10.17 14.16 3.54
N HIS A 68 -10.49 15.42 3.30
CA HIS A 68 -11.15 16.29 4.31
C HIS A 68 -10.42 16.29 5.67
N GLY A 69 -9.09 16.27 5.64
CA GLY A 69 -8.26 16.33 6.85
C GLY A 69 -8.04 15.00 7.57
N THR A 70 -8.67 13.90 7.18
CA THR A 70 -8.49 12.58 7.81
C THR A 70 -7.79 11.59 6.87
N HIS A 71 -7.08 10.60 7.44
CA HIS A 71 -6.49 9.52 6.67
C HIS A 71 -7.57 8.76 5.89
N HIS A 72 -7.35 8.56 4.58
CA HIS A 72 -8.28 7.86 3.70
C HIS A 72 -7.68 6.59 3.11
N CYS A 73 -6.46 6.71 2.57
CA CYS A 73 -5.72 5.62 1.94
C CYS A 73 -4.22 5.80 2.16
N GLY A 74 -3.47 4.72 1.93
CA GLY A 74 -2.02 4.76 1.77
C GLY A 74 -1.58 5.14 0.35
N GLY A 75 -0.29 5.39 0.22
CA GLY A 75 0.42 5.53 -1.04
C GLY A 75 1.92 5.36 -0.83
N VAL A 76 2.69 5.45 -1.91
CA VAL A 76 4.16 5.49 -1.85
C VAL A 76 4.77 6.60 -2.69
N ILE A 77 5.83 7.23 -2.16
CA ILE A 77 6.69 8.14 -2.92
C ILE A 77 7.43 7.32 -3.99
N VAL A 78 7.25 7.67 -5.26
CA VAL A 78 7.95 7.08 -6.42
C VAL A 78 8.76 8.12 -7.20
N GLY A 79 8.67 9.38 -6.80
CA GLY A 79 9.37 10.52 -7.38
C GLY A 79 9.24 11.75 -6.49
N GLN A 80 10.06 12.78 -6.72
CA GLN A 80 10.00 14.03 -5.95
C GLN A 80 8.62 14.69 -5.98
N ARG A 81 7.78 14.42 -6.99
CA ARG A 81 6.41 14.95 -7.06
C ARG A 81 5.35 13.89 -7.20
N TRP A 82 5.72 12.62 -7.12
CA TRP A 82 4.90 11.53 -7.61
C TRP A 82 4.63 10.51 -6.52
N ILE A 83 3.35 10.34 -6.22
CA ILE A 83 2.84 9.32 -5.32
C ILE A 83 2.11 8.27 -6.13
N LEU A 84 2.43 7.00 -5.90
CA LEU A 84 1.67 5.87 -6.40
C LEU A 84 0.63 5.44 -5.36
N THR A 85 -0.60 5.18 -5.81
CA THR A 85 -1.70 4.69 -4.96
C THR A 85 -2.70 3.88 -5.79
N ALA A 86 -3.77 3.39 -5.16
CA ALA A 86 -4.86 2.71 -5.85
C ALA A 86 -5.82 3.72 -6.50
N ALA A 87 -6.38 3.38 -7.66
CA ALA A 87 -7.32 4.24 -8.37
C ALA A 87 -8.62 4.47 -7.58
N HIS A 88 -9.07 3.48 -6.79
CA HIS A 88 -10.27 3.65 -5.97
C HIS A 88 -10.10 4.64 -4.80
N CYS A 89 -8.85 4.96 -4.42
CA CYS A 89 -8.52 5.91 -3.35
C CYS A 89 -8.63 7.37 -3.77
N VAL A 90 -8.72 7.65 -5.07
CA VAL A 90 -8.72 9.01 -5.62
C VAL A 90 -10.04 9.36 -6.31
N PRO A 91 -10.39 10.65 -6.39
CA PRO A 91 -11.61 11.07 -7.06
C PRO A 91 -11.48 10.93 -8.59
N ASN A 92 -12.56 10.50 -9.24
CA ASN A 92 -12.63 10.39 -10.71
C ASN A 92 -13.27 11.63 -11.39
N HIS A 93 -13.52 12.71 -10.63
CA HIS A 93 -14.14 13.94 -11.13
C HIS A 93 -13.14 15.10 -11.07
N ARG A 94 -13.16 15.95 -12.11
CA ARG A 94 -12.31 17.13 -12.20
C ARG A 94 -12.47 18.03 -10.97
N HIS A 95 -11.35 18.54 -10.46
CA HIS A 95 -11.21 19.48 -9.34
C HIS A 95 -11.60 18.97 -7.94
N HIS A 96 -12.08 17.74 -7.79
CA HIS A 96 -12.38 17.15 -6.47
C HIS A 96 -11.13 16.80 -5.66
N TRP A 97 -9.94 16.81 -6.29
CA TRP A 97 -8.66 16.62 -5.62
C TRP A 97 -8.31 17.74 -4.64
N ARG A 98 -8.99 18.90 -4.67
CA ARG A 98 -8.82 19.98 -3.67
C ARG A 98 -9.15 19.57 -2.24
N HIS A 99 -9.87 18.47 -2.05
CA HIS A 99 -10.14 17.90 -0.74
C HIS A 99 -9.11 16.88 -0.29
N PHE A 100 -8.09 16.64 -1.11
CA PHE A 100 -7.04 15.65 -0.90
C PHE A 100 -5.70 16.33 -0.63
N VAL A 101 -4.97 15.78 0.33
CA VAL A 101 -3.62 16.20 0.70
C VAL A 101 -2.76 14.94 0.79
N VAL A 102 -1.53 15.02 0.29
CA VAL A 102 -0.51 13.99 0.49
C VAL A 102 0.29 14.36 1.73
N ARG A 103 0.24 13.51 2.76
CA ARG A 103 1.07 13.66 3.95
C ARG A 103 2.22 12.67 3.94
N VAL A 104 3.45 13.18 4.02
CA VAL A 104 4.68 12.39 4.09
C VAL A 104 5.27 12.44 5.50
N GLY A 105 6.09 11.45 5.84
CA GLY A 105 6.77 11.39 7.14
C GLY A 105 5.88 11.01 8.33
N GLU A 106 4.56 10.88 8.14
CA GLU A 106 3.64 10.48 9.20
C GLU A 106 4.01 9.11 9.79
N HIS A 107 4.01 9.01 11.12
CA HIS A 107 4.11 7.75 11.84
C HIS A 107 2.89 7.53 12.74
N ASP A 108 2.40 8.57 13.42
CA ASP A 108 1.23 8.53 14.31
C ASP A 108 0.12 9.49 13.83
N LEU A 109 -1.07 8.96 13.50
CA LEU A 109 -2.18 9.76 12.95
C LEU A 109 -2.78 10.78 13.93
N ILE A 110 -2.51 10.64 15.23
CA ILE A 110 -3.03 11.52 16.28
C ILE A 110 -1.98 12.56 16.67
N ARG A 111 -0.71 12.16 16.75
CA ARG A 111 0.38 13.05 17.18
C ARG A 111 0.98 13.79 16.00
N THR A 112 1.10 15.11 16.10
CA THR A 112 1.86 15.89 15.11
C THR A 112 3.35 15.66 15.31
N GLU A 113 4.04 15.26 14.25
CA GLU A 113 5.48 14.99 14.27
C GLU A 113 6.24 16.07 13.48
N PRO A 114 7.42 16.50 13.95
CA PRO A 114 8.11 17.65 13.36
C PRO A 114 8.62 17.41 11.93
N TYR A 115 8.75 16.15 11.53
CA TYR A 115 9.15 15.74 10.18
C TYR A 115 7.97 15.52 9.23
N THR A 116 6.73 15.53 9.74
CA THR A 116 5.53 15.38 8.93
C THR A 116 5.30 16.63 8.08
N LYS A 117 5.03 16.43 6.79
CA LYS A 117 4.71 17.52 5.86
C LYS A 117 3.52 17.18 4.98
N ASP A 118 2.68 18.18 4.74
CA ASP A 118 1.52 18.11 3.87
C ASP A 118 1.84 18.79 2.53
N TYR A 119 1.44 18.13 1.44
CA TYR A 119 1.56 18.62 0.07
C TYR A 119 0.19 18.60 -0.60
N ASP A 120 -0.20 19.73 -1.17
CA ASP A 120 -1.42 19.83 -1.96
C ASP A 120 -1.32 18.98 -3.23
N VAL A 121 -2.48 18.47 -3.67
CA VAL A 121 -2.57 17.72 -4.93
C VAL A 121 -2.74 18.68 -6.11
N GLU A 122 -1.84 18.61 -7.09
CA GLU A 122 -1.95 19.36 -8.35
C GLU A 122 -2.81 18.59 -9.36
N GLN A 123 -2.50 17.30 -9.54
CA GLN A 123 -3.08 16.48 -10.59
C GLN A 123 -3.16 15.01 -10.17
N ILE A 124 -4.16 14.30 -10.71
CA ILE A 124 -4.33 12.86 -10.53
C ILE A 124 -4.42 12.20 -11.91
N HIS A 125 -3.63 11.17 -12.11
CA HIS A 125 -3.63 10.32 -13.31
C HIS A 125 -4.11 8.93 -12.92
N ILE A 126 -5.38 8.65 -13.18
CA ILE A 126 -5.95 7.31 -13.02
C ILE A 126 -5.62 6.50 -14.26
N HIS A 127 -5.25 5.23 -14.09
CA HIS A 127 -4.98 4.36 -15.23
C HIS A 127 -6.22 4.23 -16.15
N HIS A 128 -6.02 4.35 -17.46
CA HIS A 128 -7.13 4.42 -18.43
C HIS A 128 -8.03 3.17 -18.47
N ASN A 129 -7.49 2.00 -18.10
CA ASN A 129 -8.25 0.74 -17.99
C ASN A 129 -9.00 0.59 -16.65
N TYR A 130 -8.88 1.54 -15.73
CA TYR A 130 -9.66 1.52 -14.49
C TYR A 130 -11.11 1.94 -14.75
N SER A 131 -12.08 1.16 -14.27
CA SER A 131 -13.51 1.47 -14.44
C SER A 131 -14.27 1.36 -13.14
N ARG A 132 -14.76 2.51 -12.64
CA ARG A 132 -15.58 2.57 -11.42
C ARG A 132 -17.00 2.02 -11.61
N ILE A 133 -17.32 1.43 -12.77
CA ILE A 133 -18.65 0.92 -13.14
C ILE A 133 -18.92 -0.38 -12.37
N GLY A 134 -19.40 -0.26 -11.13
CA GLY A 134 -19.79 -1.39 -10.31
C GLY A 134 -20.34 -0.95 -8.95
N THR A 135 -21.55 -0.38 -8.93
CA THR A 135 -22.27 -0.08 -7.68
C THR A 135 -22.80 -1.33 -6.97
N ASN A 136 -22.71 -2.50 -7.59
CA ASN A 136 -23.03 -3.79 -7.00
C ASN A 136 -21.77 -4.65 -6.90
N TYR A 137 -21.54 -5.27 -5.74
CA TYR A 137 -20.41 -6.18 -5.45
C TYR A 137 -20.21 -7.27 -6.54
N LYS A 138 -21.29 -7.70 -7.18
CA LYS A 138 -21.28 -8.65 -8.31
C LYS A 138 -20.64 -8.12 -9.61
N ASN A 139 -20.63 -6.80 -9.82
CA ASN A 139 -20.05 -6.16 -11.02
C ASN A 139 -18.59 -5.70 -10.81
N TRP A 140 -18.13 -5.55 -9.57
CA TRP A 140 -16.72 -5.23 -9.26
C TRP A 140 -15.76 -6.33 -9.77
N ILE A 141 -16.27 -7.58 -9.79
CA ILE A 141 -15.58 -8.82 -10.18
C ILE A 141 -15.17 -8.85 -11.67
N LYS A 142 -15.78 -8.02 -12.53
CA LYS A 142 -15.54 -8.11 -13.99
C LYS A 142 -14.65 -7.02 -14.60
N VAL A 143 -14.38 -5.89 -13.92
CA VAL A 143 -13.98 -4.66 -14.63
C VAL A 143 -12.76 -3.90 -14.08
N ASN A 144 -12.23 -4.20 -12.90
CA ASN A 144 -11.12 -3.42 -12.32
C ASN A 144 -9.73 -4.02 -12.59
N ASN A 145 -9.36 -4.10 -13.87
CA ASN A 145 -8.08 -4.63 -14.34
C ASN A 145 -6.89 -3.65 -14.21
N ALA A 146 -7.06 -2.52 -13.52
CA ALA A 146 -6.01 -1.51 -13.35
C ALA A 146 -6.27 -0.58 -12.16
N ASP A 147 -6.41 -1.12 -10.95
CA ASP A 147 -6.63 -0.30 -9.74
C ASP A 147 -5.35 0.43 -9.28
N ILE A 148 -4.89 1.37 -10.10
CA ILE A 148 -3.64 2.13 -9.93
C ILE A 148 -3.82 3.58 -10.40
N ALA A 149 -3.26 4.51 -9.63
CA ALA A 149 -3.23 5.92 -9.97
C ALA A 149 -1.93 6.59 -9.50
N LEU A 150 -1.54 7.63 -10.21
CA LEU A 150 -0.48 8.55 -9.81
C LEU A 150 -1.10 9.86 -9.32
N VAL A 151 -0.62 10.34 -8.18
CA VAL A 151 -0.95 11.66 -7.63
C VAL A 151 0.29 12.54 -7.75
N LYS A 152 0.14 13.68 -8.40
CA LYS A 152 1.18 14.70 -8.56
C LYS A 152 1.00 15.78 -7.48
N THR A 153 2.03 16.02 -6.67
CA THR A 153 2.03 17.08 -5.67
C THR A 153 2.31 18.46 -6.28
N ALA A 154 1.72 19.51 -5.70
CA ALA A 154 1.91 20.89 -6.14
C ALA A 154 3.36 21.36 -6.01
N ASP A 155 4.04 20.96 -4.93
CA ASP A 155 5.45 21.24 -4.67
C ASP A 155 6.30 19.96 -4.66
N ASP A 156 7.61 20.12 -4.78
CA ASP A 156 8.58 19.03 -4.65
C ASP A 156 8.63 18.53 -3.20
N ILE A 157 8.48 17.21 -3.05
CA ILE A 157 8.67 16.50 -1.79
C ILE A 157 10.15 16.62 -1.40
N HIS A 158 10.38 17.30 -0.29
CA HIS A 158 11.72 17.46 0.27
C HIS A 158 12.24 16.14 0.84
N LEU A 159 13.13 15.47 0.10
CA LEU A 159 13.65 14.16 0.48
C LEU A 159 14.46 14.21 1.78
N SER A 160 14.21 13.24 2.67
CA SER A 160 14.83 13.14 4.00
C SER A 160 14.85 11.68 4.47
N GLU A 161 15.31 11.44 5.70
CA GLU A 161 15.21 10.12 6.34
C GLU A 161 13.76 9.67 6.62
N TYR A 162 12.78 10.57 6.51
CA TYR A 162 11.34 10.31 6.70
C TYR A 162 10.54 10.40 5.40
N SER A 163 11.17 10.80 4.29
CA SER A 163 10.53 10.98 2.99
C SER A 163 11.51 10.61 1.88
N TRP A 164 11.42 9.38 1.36
CA TRP A 164 12.36 8.85 0.38
C TRP A 164 11.65 7.90 -0.58
N PRO A 165 11.97 7.88 -1.88
CA PRO A 165 11.24 7.06 -2.84
C PRO A 165 11.49 5.55 -2.68
N VAL A 166 10.47 4.74 -2.97
CA VAL A 166 10.60 3.29 -3.17
C VAL A 166 11.04 2.98 -4.59
N CYS A 167 11.69 1.84 -4.82
CA CYS A 167 12.04 1.41 -6.17
C CYS A 167 10.84 0.78 -6.87
N PHE A 168 10.81 0.86 -8.21
CA PHE A 168 9.96 -0.02 -8.99
C PHE A 168 10.61 -1.39 -9.17
N PRO A 169 9.82 -2.47 -9.30
CA PRO A 169 10.33 -3.75 -9.76
C PRO A 169 10.86 -3.64 -11.19
N ASN A 170 12.09 -4.09 -11.42
CA ASN A 170 12.67 -4.17 -12.76
C ASN A 170 12.11 -5.40 -13.51
N GLY A 171 11.52 -5.18 -14.68
CA GLY A 171 11.29 -6.22 -15.69
C GLY A 171 9.82 -6.49 -16.04
N THR A 172 9.61 -6.84 -17.31
CA THR A 172 8.32 -7.21 -17.92
C THR A 172 7.88 -8.65 -17.62
N ASN A 173 8.75 -9.45 -16.97
CA ASN A 173 8.51 -10.84 -16.57
C ASN A 173 8.77 -11.01 -15.07
N SER A 174 7.98 -10.32 -14.24
CA SER A 174 8.05 -10.44 -12.79
C SER A 174 7.41 -11.77 -12.35
N THR A 175 8.11 -12.89 -12.52
CA THR A 175 7.75 -14.11 -11.80
C THR A 175 8.05 -13.86 -10.33
N TRP A 176 7.04 -13.39 -9.60
CA TRP A 176 7.16 -13.17 -8.16
C TRP A 176 7.41 -14.51 -7.50
N PRO A 177 8.54 -14.66 -6.80
CA PRO A 177 8.95 -15.97 -6.37
C PRO A 177 8.02 -16.45 -5.25
N MET A 178 7.30 -17.52 -5.55
CA MET A 178 6.24 -18.06 -4.71
C MET A 178 6.70 -18.30 -3.27
N GLY A 179 5.84 -17.97 -2.29
CA GLY A 179 6.16 -18.12 -0.88
C GLY A 179 7.19 -17.14 -0.33
N HIS A 180 7.70 -16.20 -1.14
CA HIS A 180 8.59 -15.15 -0.65
C HIS A 180 7.88 -14.24 0.34
N GLU A 181 8.65 -13.76 1.30
CA GLU A 181 8.18 -12.83 2.29
C GLU A 181 7.92 -11.47 1.65
N ALA A 182 6.72 -10.94 1.92
CA ALA A 182 6.30 -9.61 1.53
C ALA A 182 5.83 -8.84 2.76
N ILE A 183 5.91 -7.51 2.69
CA ILE A 183 5.54 -6.63 3.80
C ILE A 183 4.46 -5.68 3.34
N VAL A 184 3.33 -5.65 4.04
CA VAL A 184 2.29 -4.61 3.90
C VAL A 184 2.46 -3.63 5.05
N ILE A 185 2.35 -2.34 4.75
CA ILE A 185 2.50 -1.25 5.71
C ILE A 185 1.33 -0.28 5.57
N GLY A 186 0.78 0.15 6.70
CA GLY A 186 -0.30 1.13 6.70
C GLY A 186 -0.89 1.39 8.08
N TRP A 187 -1.94 2.21 8.09
CA TRP A 187 -2.69 2.59 9.29
C TRP A 187 -4.07 1.92 9.33
N GLY A 188 -4.28 0.87 8.54
CA GLY A 188 -5.57 0.21 8.45
C GLY A 188 -6.06 -0.36 9.79
N LYS A 189 -7.33 -0.77 9.77
CA LYS A 189 -7.99 -1.36 10.95
C LYS A 189 -7.20 -2.58 11.44
N ARG A 190 -6.78 -2.56 12.71
CA ARG A 190 -6.05 -3.67 13.37
C ARG A 190 -6.90 -4.93 13.55
N ASN A 191 -8.22 -4.78 13.55
CA ASN A 191 -9.16 -5.88 13.57
C ASN A 191 -10.43 -5.50 12.80
N GLU A 192 -11.10 -6.49 12.22
CA GLU A 192 -12.29 -6.29 11.38
C GLU A 192 -13.48 -5.67 12.09
N LYS A 193 -13.53 -5.82 13.42
CA LYS A 193 -14.61 -5.30 14.28
C LYS A 193 -14.31 -3.88 14.78
N SER A 194 -13.12 -3.36 14.51
CA SER A 194 -12.70 -2.04 14.97
C SER A 194 -13.33 -1.02 14.05
N GLU A 195 -13.88 0.04 14.63
CA GLU A 195 -14.27 1.21 13.84
C GLU A 195 -13.09 2.16 13.61
N LEU A 196 -12.02 2.02 14.38
CA LEU A 196 -10.86 2.90 14.36
C LEU A 196 -9.69 2.29 13.58
N TYR A 197 -8.99 3.17 12.86
CA TYR A 197 -7.68 2.92 12.26
C TYR A 197 -6.60 2.74 13.32
N SER A 198 -5.49 2.13 12.93
CA SER A 198 -4.31 2.11 13.78
C SER A 198 -3.76 3.53 13.90
N GLU A 199 -3.56 4.01 15.13
CA GLU A 199 -2.97 5.32 15.38
C GLU A 199 -1.55 5.36 14.84
N ARG A 200 -0.73 4.36 15.19
CA ARG A 200 0.65 4.21 14.70
C ARG A 200 0.74 3.34 13.47
N LEU A 201 1.68 3.67 12.60
CA LEU A 201 1.97 2.89 11.40
C LEU A 201 2.35 1.45 11.76
N GLN A 202 1.72 0.49 11.09
CA GLN A 202 1.92 -0.94 11.31
C GLN A 202 2.59 -1.58 10.10
N LYS A 203 3.29 -2.69 10.34
CA LYS A 203 3.75 -3.60 9.29
C LYS A 203 3.29 -5.03 9.55
N VAL A 204 3.00 -5.74 8.47
CA VAL A 204 2.60 -7.15 8.49
C VAL A 204 3.45 -7.91 7.49
N HIS A 205 4.07 -9.00 7.96
CA HIS A 205 4.78 -9.94 7.09
C HIS A 205 3.79 -10.99 6.56
N LEU A 206 3.77 -11.15 5.25
CA LEU A 206 2.94 -12.07 4.47
C LEU A 206 3.82 -12.92 3.56
N LYS A 207 3.20 -13.88 2.86
CA LYS A 207 3.85 -14.66 1.81
C LYS A 207 3.12 -14.47 0.49
N ILE A 208 3.85 -14.34 -0.61
CA ILE A 208 3.25 -14.35 -1.95
C ILE A 208 2.55 -15.70 -2.19
N ILE A 209 1.30 -15.65 -2.66
CA ILE A 209 0.42 -16.80 -2.95
C ILE A 209 0.16 -16.86 -4.45
N ASP A 210 0.14 -18.08 -5.00
CA ASP A 210 -0.04 -18.29 -6.42
C ASP A 210 -1.52 -18.05 -6.76
N ARG A 211 -1.77 -17.69 -8.00
CA ARG A 211 -3.11 -17.34 -8.47
C ARG A 211 -4.12 -18.47 -8.25
N HIS A 212 -3.70 -19.72 -8.42
CA HIS A 212 -4.58 -20.88 -8.30
C HIS A 212 -5.01 -21.07 -6.85
N ASN A 213 -4.07 -21.15 -5.91
CA ASN A 213 -4.35 -21.26 -4.49
C ASN A 213 -5.15 -20.07 -3.97
N CYS A 214 -4.81 -18.86 -4.42
CA CYS A 214 -5.56 -17.66 -4.04
C CYS A 214 -7.02 -17.76 -4.52
N THR A 215 -7.25 -18.16 -5.77
CA THR A 215 -8.60 -18.35 -6.32
C THR A 215 -9.39 -19.39 -5.52
N ASP A 216 -8.75 -20.49 -5.17
CA ASP A 216 -9.39 -21.57 -4.43
C ASP A 216 -9.72 -21.17 -2.99
N TRP A 217 -8.83 -20.44 -2.32
CA TRP A 217 -9.09 -19.96 -0.95
C TRP A 217 -10.25 -18.96 -0.92
N PHE A 218 -10.34 -18.07 -1.92
CA PHE A 218 -11.48 -17.17 -2.07
C PHE A 218 -12.80 -17.94 -2.29
N LYS A 219 -12.79 -18.93 -3.19
CA LYS A 219 -13.96 -19.80 -3.44
C LYS A 219 -14.38 -20.54 -2.17
N MET A 220 -13.43 -21.12 -1.43
CA MET A 220 -13.69 -21.79 -0.15
C MET A 220 -14.28 -20.85 0.90
N ALA A 221 -13.92 -19.56 0.85
CA ALA A 221 -14.49 -18.52 1.71
C ALA A 221 -15.87 -18.01 1.22
N GLY A 222 -16.43 -18.57 0.15
CA GLY A 222 -17.70 -18.15 -0.44
C GLY A 222 -17.61 -16.82 -1.18
N ARG A 223 -16.42 -16.45 -1.66
CA ARG A 223 -16.17 -15.22 -2.42
C ARG A 223 -15.83 -15.58 -3.86
N GLU A 224 -16.66 -15.12 -4.79
CA GLU A 224 -16.31 -15.16 -6.21
C GLU A 224 -15.54 -13.88 -6.54
N PHE A 225 -14.24 -14.00 -6.78
CA PHE A 225 -13.41 -12.90 -7.25
C PHE A 225 -12.55 -13.39 -8.42
N ALA A 226 -12.54 -12.64 -9.53
CA ALA A 226 -11.75 -12.97 -10.70
C ALA A 226 -10.32 -12.47 -10.48
N ILE A 227 -9.43 -13.37 -10.06
CA ILE A 227 -8.01 -13.06 -9.95
C ILE A 227 -7.39 -13.23 -11.34
N ASN A 228 -7.08 -12.11 -11.99
CA ASN A 228 -6.43 -12.08 -13.29
C ASN A 228 -4.90 -11.95 -13.15
N GLU A 229 -4.21 -11.72 -14.26
CA GLU A 229 -2.75 -11.59 -14.29
C GLU A 229 -2.17 -10.29 -13.73
N ASN A 230 -3.02 -9.30 -13.53
CA ASN A 230 -2.64 -8.03 -12.94
C ASN A 230 -2.88 -8.01 -11.43
N VAL A 231 -3.15 -9.15 -10.78
CA VAL A 231 -3.38 -9.22 -9.33
C VAL A 231 -2.37 -10.15 -8.67
N ILE A 232 -1.72 -9.65 -7.62
CA ILE A 232 -0.84 -10.42 -6.75
C ILE A 232 -1.58 -10.70 -5.44
N CYS A 233 -1.50 -11.95 -4.99
CA CYS A 233 -2.02 -12.35 -3.69
C CYS A 233 -0.89 -12.54 -2.69
N ALA A 234 -1.12 -12.15 -1.43
CA ALA A 234 -0.20 -12.45 -0.34
C ALA A 234 -0.96 -12.76 0.95
N GLY A 235 -0.51 -13.72 1.74
CA GLY A 235 -1.21 -14.11 2.96
C GLY A 235 -0.90 -15.53 3.43
N PHE A 236 -1.78 -16.04 4.28
CA PHE A 236 -1.72 -17.39 4.86
C PHE A 236 -3.09 -18.06 4.75
N ARG A 237 -3.09 -19.38 4.54
CA ARG A 237 -4.33 -20.16 4.39
C ARG A 237 -5.18 -20.10 5.65
N GLU A 238 -4.53 -20.08 6.79
CA GLU A 238 -5.13 -20.03 8.12
C GLU A 238 -5.70 -18.65 8.46
N GLY A 239 -5.37 -17.62 7.66
CA GLY A 239 -5.72 -16.22 7.93
C GLY A 239 -4.94 -15.63 9.10
N GLY A 240 -5.54 -14.66 9.80
CA GLY A 240 -5.00 -14.05 11.02
C GLY A 240 -3.96 -12.94 10.82
N LYS A 241 -3.45 -12.77 9.60
CA LYS A 241 -2.62 -11.63 9.18
C LYS A 241 -3.09 -11.13 7.83
N ASP A 242 -3.48 -9.87 7.75
CA ASP A 242 -4.08 -9.30 6.55
C ASP A 242 -3.90 -7.77 6.52
N ALA A 243 -4.08 -7.18 5.34
CA ALA A 243 -4.26 -5.75 5.14
C ALA A 243 -5.76 -5.43 5.21
N CYS A 244 -6.14 -4.32 5.85
CA CYS A 244 -7.54 -3.98 6.04
C CYS A 244 -7.90 -2.57 5.58
N HIS A 245 -9.13 -2.15 5.84
CA HIS A 245 -9.59 -0.80 5.51
C HIS A 245 -8.63 0.25 6.06
N GLY A 246 -8.16 1.16 5.20
CA GLY A 246 -7.14 2.17 5.49
C GLY A 246 -5.76 1.82 4.92
N ASP A 247 -5.45 0.54 4.68
CA ASP A 247 -4.18 0.14 4.04
C ASP A 247 -4.24 0.25 2.50
N SER A 248 -5.44 0.41 1.93
CA SER A 248 -5.66 0.51 0.49
C SER A 248 -4.80 1.59 -0.14
N GLY A 249 -4.18 1.28 -1.28
CA GLY A 249 -3.24 2.17 -1.96
C GLY A 249 -1.81 2.17 -1.37
N GLY A 250 -1.61 1.64 -0.16
CA GLY A 250 -0.29 1.35 0.39
C GLY A 250 0.41 0.18 -0.32
N PRO A 251 1.72 -0.02 -0.10
CA PRO A 251 2.50 -0.96 -0.88
C PRO A 251 2.45 -2.40 -0.32
N LEU A 252 2.68 -3.37 -1.21
CA LEU A 252 3.20 -4.70 -0.88
C LEU A 252 4.67 -4.70 -1.28
N LEU A 253 5.54 -4.68 -0.28
CA LEU A 253 6.98 -4.54 -0.50
C LEU A 253 7.70 -5.87 -0.50
N LEU A 254 8.70 -5.99 -1.36
CA LEU A 254 9.65 -7.09 -1.38
C LEU A 254 11.06 -6.56 -1.15
N LYS A 255 11.78 -7.20 -0.24
CA LYS A 255 13.18 -6.87 0.02
C LYS A 255 14.09 -7.60 -0.97
N GLN A 256 14.83 -6.86 -1.77
CA GLN A 256 15.82 -7.39 -2.68
C GLN A 256 17.11 -7.82 -1.95
N LYS A 257 17.93 -8.64 -2.61
CA LYS A 257 19.24 -9.07 -2.07
C LYS A 257 20.19 -7.91 -1.79
N SER A 258 20.09 -6.83 -2.58
CA SER A 258 20.79 -5.55 -2.38
C SER A 258 20.38 -4.81 -1.09
N GLY A 259 19.29 -5.23 -0.44
CA GLY A 259 18.72 -4.59 0.73
C GLY A 259 17.69 -3.49 0.40
N SER A 260 17.55 -3.10 -0.87
CA SER A 260 16.50 -2.19 -1.33
C SER A 260 15.12 -2.86 -1.35
N PHE A 261 14.07 -2.05 -1.22
CA PHE A 261 12.68 -2.46 -1.33
C PHE A 261 12.11 -2.04 -2.69
N ILE A 262 11.32 -2.94 -3.26
CA ILE A 262 10.48 -2.77 -4.45
C ILE A 262 9.02 -3.04 -4.11
#